data_AF-A0A6G6YAC9-F1
#
_entry.id   AF-A0A6G6YAC9-F1
#
_cell.length_a   1.000
_cell.length_b   1.000
_cell.length_c   1.000
_cell.angle_alpha   90.00
_cell.angle_beta   90.00
_cell.angle_gamma   90.00
#
_symmetry.space_group_name_H-M   'P 1'
#
loop_
_entity.id
_entity.type
_entity.pdbx_description
1 polymer ?
#
loop_
_entity_poly.entity_id
_entity_poly.type
_entity_poly.pdbx_seq_one_letter_code
_entity_poly.pdbx_strand_id
1 'polypeptide(L)'
;MCLAQGRTEPAVEVDHIKPLALGGLDVDENTRNLCEPHHRAVTAEQFAFDVAAGGRGVDVAGRPTGPDHPWSAANRGGDPGGGSKLQRSSARTPVRPSVHTESGFKVKSSG
;
A
#
# COMPACT_ATOMS: atom_id res chain seq x y z
N MET A 1 9.05 15.84 -23.27
CA MET A 1 10.53 15.92 -23.23
C MET A 1 10.95 17.38 -23.25
N CYS A 2 11.69 17.85 -22.25
CA CYS A 2 12.18 19.24 -22.21
C CYS A 2 12.98 19.63 -23.45
N LEU A 3 13.88 18.74 -23.91
CA LEU A 3 14.73 19.00 -25.08
C LEU A 3 13.92 19.25 -26.36
N ALA A 4 12.85 18.48 -26.58
CA ALA A 4 11.94 18.69 -27.71
C ALA A 4 11.18 20.02 -27.64
N GLN A 5 11.13 20.64 -26.46
CA GLN A 5 10.51 21.94 -26.21
C GLN A 5 11.56 23.07 -26.13
N GLY A 6 12.83 22.80 -26.48
CA GLY A 6 13.91 23.79 -26.41
C GLY A 6 14.36 24.14 -24.99
N ARG A 7 14.00 23.33 -23.99
CA ARG A 7 14.38 23.53 -22.58
C ARG A 7 15.34 22.44 -22.14
N THR A 8 16.28 22.79 -21.26
CA THR A 8 17.19 21.82 -20.65
C THR A 8 16.88 21.77 -19.16
N GLU A 9 16.38 20.64 -18.69
CA GLU A 9 16.07 20.37 -17.29
C GLU A 9 16.73 19.06 -16.89
N PRO A 10 17.21 18.92 -15.64
CA PRO A 10 17.75 17.66 -15.17
C PRO A 10 16.66 16.59 -15.18
N ALA A 11 17.00 15.41 -15.70
CA ALA A 11 16.18 14.24 -15.51
C ALA A 11 16.30 13.76 -14.06
N VAL A 12 15.17 13.46 -13.45
CA VAL A 12 15.07 12.97 -12.06
C VAL A 12 14.45 11.58 -12.00
N GLU A 13 13.84 11.12 -13.09
CA GLU A 13 13.18 9.81 -13.18
C GLU A 13 13.55 9.10 -14.49
N VAL A 14 13.66 7.77 -14.41
CA VAL A 14 13.83 6.88 -15.56
C VAL A 14 12.47 6.26 -15.87
N ASP A 15 11.94 6.55 -17.05
CA ASP A 15 10.63 6.07 -17.50
C ASP A 15 10.77 4.95 -18.54
N HIS A 16 10.01 3.88 -18.39
CA HIS A 16 9.93 2.84 -19.41
C HIS A 16 9.00 3.27 -20.55
N ILE A 17 9.52 3.35 -21.78
CA ILE A 17 8.79 3.74 -22.99
C ILE A 17 7.54 2.88 -23.16
N LYS A 18 7.73 1.54 -23.13
CA LYS A 18 6.66 0.57 -22.90
C LYS A 18 6.67 0.19 -21.42
N PRO A 19 5.58 0.47 -20.66
CA PRO A 19 5.55 0.16 -19.24
C PRO A 19 5.71 -1.33 -18.95
N LEU A 20 6.40 -1.67 -17.86
CA LEU A 20 6.56 -3.06 -17.41
C LEU A 20 5.21 -3.75 -17.18
N ALA A 21 4.22 -3.03 -16.65
CA ALA A 21 2.86 -3.52 -16.43
C ALA A 21 2.14 -3.96 -17.73
N LEU A 22 2.57 -3.44 -18.88
CA LEU A 22 2.05 -3.80 -20.21
C LEU A 22 2.99 -4.76 -20.96
N GLY A 23 3.93 -5.39 -20.25
CA GLY A 23 4.93 -6.30 -20.83
C GLY A 23 6.08 -5.58 -21.52
N GLY A 24 6.47 -4.40 -21.03
CA GLY A 24 7.73 -3.76 -21.37
C GLY A 24 8.93 -4.57 -20.89
N LEU A 25 10.06 -4.45 -21.59
CA LEU A 25 11.33 -5.05 -21.17
C LEU A 25 12.12 -4.05 -20.33
N ASP A 26 12.83 -4.53 -19.33
CA ASP A 26 13.72 -3.70 -18.51
C ASP A 26 15.11 -3.64 -19.16
N VAL A 27 15.20 -2.89 -20.25
CA VAL A 27 16.42 -2.69 -21.05
C VAL A 27 16.59 -1.21 -21.35
N ASP A 28 17.84 -0.76 -21.48
CA ASP A 28 18.16 0.66 -21.69
C ASP A 28 17.43 1.24 -22.91
N GLU A 29 17.25 0.46 -23.98
CA GLU A 29 16.53 0.87 -25.19
C GLU A 29 15.03 1.13 -24.95
N ASN A 30 14.46 0.54 -23.89
CA ASN A 30 13.09 0.79 -23.46
C ASN A 30 13.02 1.85 -22.35
N THR A 31 14.11 2.55 -22.02
CA THR A 31 14.10 3.61 -21.00
C THR A 31 14.31 5.00 -21.60
N ARG A 32 13.80 6.01 -20.91
CA ARG A 32 14.06 7.42 -21.21
C ARG A 32 14.13 8.24 -19.93
N ASN A 33 15.06 9.19 -19.91
CA ASN A 33 15.29 10.04 -18.75
C ASN A 33 14.39 11.27 -18.80
N LEU A 34 13.49 11.41 -17.84
CA LEU A 34 12.46 12.46 -17.78
C LEU A 34 12.64 13.37 -16.56
N CYS A 35 12.26 14.63 -16.73
CA CYS A 35 11.97 15.48 -15.59
C CYS A 35 10.60 15.11 -14.99
N GLU A 36 10.40 15.46 -13.72
CA GLU A 36 9.16 15.15 -12.98
C GLU A 36 7.85 15.55 -13.70
N PRO A 37 7.71 16.76 -14.28
CA PRO A 37 6.45 17.12 -14.94
C PRO A 37 6.17 16.31 -16.21
N HIS A 38 7.20 15.96 -17.00
CA HIS A 38 7.01 15.10 -18.16
C HIS A 38 6.74 13.65 -17.76
N HIS A 39 7.38 13.15 -16.70
CA HIS A 39 7.12 11.81 -16.19
C HIS A 39 5.66 11.66 -15.73
N ARG A 40 5.14 12.64 -14.97
CA ARG A 40 3.73 12.67 -14.55
C ARG A 40 2.76 12.66 -15.73
N ALA A 41 3.03 13.45 -16.76
CA ALA A 41 2.19 13.51 -17.96
C ALA A 41 2.17 12.17 -18.71
N VAL A 42 3.34 11.56 -18.93
CA VAL A 42 3.43 10.27 -19.61
C VAL A 42 2.75 9.15 -18.82
N THR A 43 2.93 9.14 -17.49
CA THR A 43 2.24 8.18 -16.61
C THR A 43 0.72 8.34 -16.71
N ALA A 44 0.23 9.59 -16.73
CA ALA A 44 -1.18 9.90 -16.89
C ALA A 44 -1.74 9.39 -18.22
N GLU A 45 -1.01 9.55 -19.31
CA GLU A 45 -1.40 9.09 -20.65
C GLU A 45 -1.41 7.56 -20.75
N GLN A 46 -0.39 6.89 -20.19
CA GLN A 46 -0.24 5.44 -20.28
C GLN A 46 -1.23 4.67 -19.40
N PHE A 47 -1.50 5.20 -18.20
CA PHE A 47 -2.31 4.51 -17.21
C PHE A 47 -3.67 5.14 -16.98
N ALA A 48 -3.99 6.22 -17.73
CA ALA A 48 -5.24 6.97 -17.67
C ALA A 48 -5.76 7.02 -16.23
N PHE A 49 -5.19 7.89 -15.37
CA PHE A 49 -5.55 7.98 -13.95
C PHE A 49 -7.01 7.63 -13.78
N ASP A 50 -7.30 6.42 -13.26
CA ASP A 50 -8.68 6.00 -13.01
C ASP A 50 -9.27 7.13 -12.19
N VAL A 51 -10.10 7.95 -12.83
CA VAL A 51 -10.65 9.13 -12.18
C VAL A 51 -11.41 8.54 -11.02
N ALA A 52 -10.94 8.78 -9.80
CA ALA A 52 -11.39 8.08 -8.60
C ALA A 52 -12.91 8.27 -8.35
N ALA A 53 -13.58 9.09 -9.15
CA ALA A 53 -15.02 9.07 -9.34
C ALA A 53 -15.48 7.80 -10.08
N GLY A 54 -15.63 6.69 -9.37
CA GLY A 54 -16.34 5.49 -9.84
C GLY A 54 -15.46 4.31 -10.28
N GLY A 55 -14.14 4.54 -10.47
CA GLY A 55 -13.19 3.46 -10.72
C GLY A 55 -13.15 2.49 -9.53
N ARG A 56 -13.43 1.20 -9.76
CA ARG A 56 -13.53 0.14 -8.74
C ARG A 56 -14.65 0.32 -7.70
N GLY A 57 -15.71 1.08 -7.99
CA GLY A 57 -16.85 1.20 -7.08
C GLY A 57 -16.55 2.04 -5.83
N VAL A 58 -15.65 3.02 -5.94
CA VAL A 58 -15.41 4.06 -4.93
C VAL A 58 -15.75 5.45 -5.49
N ASP A 59 -16.21 6.36 -4.62
CA ASP A 59 -16.50 7.76 -4.94
C ASP A 59 -15.26 8.66 -4.80
N VAL A 60 -15.44 9.95 -5.11
CA VAL A 60 -14.38 10.98 -5.01
C VAL A 60 -13.83 11.18 -3.60
N ALA A 61 -14.57 10.79 -2.55
CA ALA A 61 -14.12 10.80 -1.17
C ALA A 61 -13.43 9.48 -0.78
N GLY A 62 -13.25 8.56 -1.72
CA GLY A 62 -12.70 7.22 -1.50
C GLY A 62 -13.68 6.28 -0.78
N ARG A 63 -14.97 6.59 -0.75
CA ARG A 63 -16.00 5.76 -0.10
C ARG A 63 -16.61 4.77 -1.09
N PRO A 64 -16.93 3.54 -0.64
CA PRO A 64 -17.57 2.55 -1.50
C PRO A 64 -18.96 3.03 -1.95
N THR A 65 -19.24 2.95 -3.25
CA THR A 65 -20.53 3.35 -3.84
C THR A 65 -21.56 2.24 -3.80
N GLY A 66 -21.14 0.98 -3.65
CA GLY A 66 -22.00 -0.20 -3.64
C GLY A 66 -21.92 -1.02 -2.35
N PRO A 67 -23.00 -1.73 -1.99
CA PRO A 67 -23.01 -2.62 -0.83
C PRO A 67 -22.08 -3.83 -1.01
N ASP A 68 -21.86 -4.29 -2.23
CA ASP A 68 -20.98 -5.44 -2.52
C ASP A 68 -19.48 -5.10 -2.48
N HIS A 69 -19.12 -3.84 -2.22
CA HIS A 69 -17.72 -3.42 -2.16
C HIS A 69 -17.02 -4.07 -0.94
N PRO A 70 -15.75 -4.55 -1.05
CA PRO A 70 -15.09 -5.35 -0.01
C PRO A 70 -15.03 -4.73 1.40
N TRP A 71 -15.09 -3.41 1.50
CA TRP A 71 -15.10 -2.68 2.79
C TRP A 71 -16.33 -1.78 2.98
N SER A 72 -17.39 -1.97 2.19
CA SER A 72 -18.67 -1.30 2.42
C SER A 72 -19.20 -1.63 3.82
N ALA A 73 -19.87 -0.69 4.47
CA ALA A 73 -20.49 -0.95 5.77
C ALA A 73 -21.56 -2.07 5.69
N ALA A 74 -22.16 -2.27 4.52
CA ALA A 74 -23.18 -3.30 4.27
C ALA A 74 -22.57 -4.69 4.02
N ASN A 75 -21.34 -4.80 3.50
CA ASN A 75 -20.64 -6.07 3.28
C ASN A 75 -19.91 -6.59 4.54
N ARG A 76 -19.91 -5.81 5.63
CA ARG A 76 -19.50 -6.30 6.95
C ARG A 76 -20.62 -7.19 7.46
N GLY A 77 -20.62 -8.43 7.00
CA GLY A 77 -21.61 -9.46 7.32
C GLY A 77 -22.06 -9.41 8.77
N GLY A 78 -23.38 -9.56 8.95
CA GLY A 78 -24.04 -9.53 10.24
C GLY A 78 -23.41 -10.46 11.26
N ASP A 79 -23.28 -9.92 12.46
CA ASP A 79 -23.14 -10.67 13.69
C ASP A 79 -24.54 -11.23 14.04
N PRO A 80 -24.79 -12.56 14.05
CA PRO A 80 -26.01 -13.12 14.61
C PRO A 80 -25.82 -13.28 16.12
N GLY A 81 -25.50 -12.18 16.81
CA GLY A 81 -25.20 -12.18 18.23
C GLY A 81 -25.96 -11.07 18.92
N GLY A 82 -27.21 -11.36 19.28
CA GLY A 82 -27.90 -10.62 20.33
C GLY A 82 -27.05 -10.65 21.59
N GLY A 83 -26.30 -9.58 21.83
CA GLY A 83 -25.52 -9.34 23.04
C GLY A 83 -25.89 -7.98 23.59
N SER A 84 -26.87 -7.97 24.49
CA SER A 84 -27.22 -6.83 25.33
C SER A 84 -25.98 -6.04 25.75
N LYS A 85 -26.03 -4.71 25.61
CA LYS A 85 -25.06 -3.79 26.20
C LYS A 85 -25.00 -4.03 27.72
N LEU A 86 -24.13 -4.92 28.19
CA LEU A 86 -23.66 -4.90 29.56
C LEU A 86 -22.52 -3.90 29.62
N GLN A 87 -22.79 -2.81 30.34
CA GLN A 87 -21.87 -1.73 30.62
C GLN A 87 -20.56 -2.32 31.18
N ARG A 88 -19.44 -2.14 30.47
CA ARG A 88 -18.12 -2.47 31.03
C ARG A 88 -17.81 -1.50 32.16
N SER A 89 -17.93 -1.97 33.39
CA SER A 89 -17.32 -1.35 34.56
C SER A 89 -15.79 -1.53 34.48
N SER A 90 -15.07 -0.44 34.74
CA SER A 90 -13.60 -0.39 34.80
C SER A 90 -13.03 -1.30 35.90
N ALA A 91 -12.09 -2.19 35.53
CA ALA A 91 -10.99 -2.74 36.36
C ALA A 91 -10.27 -3.85 35.56
N ARG A 92 -8.97 -4.17 35.64
CA ARG A 92 -7.74 -3.63 36.26
C ARG A 92 -6.60 -4.32 35.46
N THR A 93 -5.44 -3.68 35.35
CA THR A 93 -4.25 -4.21 34.64
C THR A 93 -3.80 -5.57 35.17
N PRO A 94 -3.51 -6.58 34.32
CA PRO A 94 -2.85 -7.79 34.77
C PRO A 94 -1.34 -7.54 34.96
N VAL A 95 -0.84 -7.82 36.15
CA VAL A 95 0.60 -7.78 36.48
C VAL A 95 1.25 -9.06 35.93
N ARG A 96 2.40 -8.91 35.25
CA ARG A 96 3.20 -10.02 34.69
C ARG A 96 3.81 -10.86 35.83
N PRO A 97 3.81 -12.20 35.77
CA PRO A 97 4.60 -13.01 36.69
C PRO A 97 6.09 -12.96 36.31
N SER A 98 6.93 -12.71 37.30
CA SER A 98 8.39 -12.68 37.19
C SER A 98 8.92 -14.10 37.00
N VAL A 99 9.65 -14.37 35.92
CA VAL A 99 10.35 -15.65 35.71
C VAL A 99 11.76 -15.55 36.29
N HIS A 100 12.04 -16.34 37.32
CA HIS A 100 13.39 -16.56 37.83
C HIS A 100 14.13 -17.49 36.87
N THR A 101 15.24 -17.03 36.31
CA THR A 101 16.17 -17.86 35.53
C THR A 101 17.11 -18.59 36.48
N GLU A 102 16.98 -19.91 36.59
CA GLU A 102 18.00 -20.75 37.22
C GLU A 102 19.12 -21.07 36.22
N SER A 103 20.34 -20.89 36.73
CA SER A 103 21.62 -21.01 36.05
C SER A 103 22.01 -22.48 35.89
N GLY A 104 22.51 -22.86 34.71
CA GLY A 104 22.92 -24.24 34.44
C GLY A 104 23.82 -24.39 33.22
N PHE A 105 24.96 -23.69 33.17
CA PHE A 105 25.99 -23.90 32.15
C PHE A 105 26.93 -25.03 32.58
N LYS A 106 26.79 -26.21 31.96
CA LYS A 106 27.66 -27.36 32.22
C LYS A 106 28.71 -27.48 31.11
N VAL A 107 29.94 -27.05 31.42
CA VAL A 107 31.15 -27.32 30.63
C VAL A 107 31.37 -28.83 30.53
N LYS A 108 31.58 -29.34 29.32
CA LYS A 108 32.16 -30.67 29.09
C LYS A 108 33.62 -30.47 28.72
N SER A 109 34.49 -30.93 29.62
CA SER A 109 35.93 -31.02 29.48
C SER A 109 36.35 -32.18 28.57
N SER A 110 37.51 -32.00 27.97
CA SER A 110 38.22 -32.81 26.99
C SER A 110 38.50 -34.27 27.38
N GLY A 111 38.69 -35.10 26.35
CA GLY A 111 39.31 -36.42 26.40
C GLY A 111 39.70 -36.84 24.99
#